data_AF-A0AAJ1ZVH0-F1
#
_entry.id   AF-A0AAJ1ZVH0-F1
#
_cell.length_a   1.000
_cell.length_b   1.000
_cell.length_c   1.000
_cell.angle_alpha   90.00
_cell.angle_beta   90.00
_cell.angle_gamma   90.00
#
_symmetry.space_group_name_H-M   'P 1'
#
loop_
_entity.id
_entity.type
_entity.pdbx_description
1 polymer ?
#
loop_
_entity_poly.entity_id
_entity_poly.type
_entity_poly.pdbx_seq_one_letter_code
_entity_poly.pdbx_strand_id
1 'polypeptide(L)'
;MLDAWIYLSSIMKATIVSHEEPHGSAAEIHRFRFLLEDGNEKPLEEAISLRTARVIVENLADGNAFIKMLHAIVSSDPADYDALIGKAFPDHFRDQPAANRPMPGKESEGPCP
;
A
#
# COMPACT_ATOMS: atom_id res chain seq x y z
N MET A 1 1.01 -34.60 -7.01
CA MET A 1 2.12 -33.94 -6.29
C MET A 1 2.43 -32.69 -7.09
N LEU A 2 1.57 -31.68 -6.93
CA LEU A 2 1.71 -30.36 -7.56
C LEU A 2 2.22 -29.47 -6.43
N ASP A 3 3.48 -29.08 -6.54
CA ASP A 3 4.20 -28.41 -5.47
C ASP A 3 3.50 -27.09 -5.10
N ALA A 4 3.24 -26.96 -3.79
CA ALA A 4 2.64 -25.83 -3.11
C ALA A 4 3.50 -24.54 -3.16
N TRP A 5 4.28 -24.36 -4.22
CA TRP A 5 5.26 -23.28 -4.40
C TRP A 5 4.80 -22.19 -5.37
N ILE A 6 3.68 -22.36 -6.07
CA ILE A 6 3.13 -21.32 -6.99
C ILE A 6 2.24 -20.30 -6.24
N TYR A 7 1.89 -20.56 -4.98
CA TYR A 7 1.05 -19.69 -4.14
C TYR A 7 1.82 -19.09 -2.95
N LEU A 8 3.11 -18.78 -3.13
CA LEU A 8 3.73 -17.73 -2.33
C LEU A 8 3.12 -16.41 -2.82
N SER A 9 1.97 -16.06 -2.24
CA SER A 9 1.29 -14.78 -2.40
C SER A 9 2.33 -13.66 -2.56
N SER A 10 2.35 -12.95 -3.69
CA SER A 10 3.14 -11.72 -3.83
C SER A 10 2.67 -10.75 -2.75
N ILE A 11 3.34 -10.77 -1.60
CA ILE A 11 3.17 -9.74 -0.58
C ILE A 11 4.04 -8.59 -1.05
N MET A 12 3.45 -7.68 -1.80
CA MET A 12 4.11 -6.41 -2.11
C MET A 12 4.47 -5.74 -0.78
N LYS A 13 5.69 -5.23 -0.63
CA LYS A 13 6.16 -4.52 0.56
C LYS A 13 6.81 -3.22 0.13
N ALA A 14 6.41 -2.11 0.74
CA ALA A 14 7.01 -0.81 0.52
C ALA A 14 7.84 -0.41 1.74
N THR A 15 9.10 -0.03 1.55
CA THR A 15 10.00 0.36 2.65
C THR A 15 10.58 1.74 2.39
N ILE A 16 10.41 2.69 3.30
CA ILE A 16 11.05 4.01 3.17
C ILE A 16 12.52 3.86 3.54
N VAL A 17 13.43 4.27 2.66
CA VAL A 17 14.88 4.09 2.86
C VAL A 17 15.63 5.40 3.08
N SER A 18 15.08 6.53 2.66
CA SER A 18 15.64 7.84 2.99
C SER A 18 14.60 8.95 2.88
N HIS A 19 14.91 10.07 3.54
CA HIS A 19 14.21 11.33 3.46
C HIS A 19 15.23 12.43 3.14
N GLU A 20 14.88 13.32 2.22
CA GLU A 20 15.68 14.47 1.83
C GLU A 20 14.89 15.76 2.12
N GLU A 21 15.50 16.64 2.90
CA GLU A 21 14.97 17.97 3.15
C GLU A 21 15.00 18.85 1.88
N PRO A 22 14.05 19.78 1.74
CA PRO A 22 14.05 20.71 0.62
C PRO A 22 15.30 21.60 0.61
N HIS A 23 16.01 21.65 -0.52
CA HIS A 23 17.19 22.50 -0.71
C HIS A 23 16.80 23.82 -1.42
N GLY A 24 16.87 24.95 -0.70
CA GLY A 24 16.75 26.30 -1.27
C GLY A 24 15.33 26.87 -1.37
N SER A 25 15.20 28.03 -2.05
CA SER A 25 13.96 28.81 -2.13
C SER A 25 12.96 28.31 -3.18
N ALA A 26 13.28 27.25 -3.92
CA ALA A 26 12.32 26.46 -4.70
C ALA A 26 11.58 25.49 -3.76
N ALA A 27 10.92 26.10 -2.77
CA ALA A 27 9.95 25.62 -1.80
C ALA A 27 9.82 24.09 -1.57
N GLU A 28 10.17 23.66 -0.36
CA GLU A 28 9.32 22.85 0.53
C GLU A 28 8.90 21.45 0.08
N ILE A 29 9.50 20.92 -0.98
CA ILE A 29 9.18 19.55 -1.42
C ILE A 29 10.11 18.57 -0.71
N HIS A 30 9.70 18.11 0.47
CA HIS A 30 10.28 16.92 1.11
C HIS A 30 10.22 15.75 0.13
N ARG A 31 11.33 15.01 -0.02
CA ARG A 31 11.40 13.83 -0.89
C ARG A 31 11.69 12.59 -0.07
N PHE A 32 11.02 11.50 -0.41
CA PHE A 32 11.19 10.21 0.22
C PHE A 32 11.63 9.21 -0.84
N ARG A 33 12.71 8.47 -0.59
CA ARG A 33 13.06 7.30 -1.39
C ARG A 33 12.54 6.04 -0.71
N PHE A 34 12.10 5.09 -1.51
CA PHE A 34 11.53 3.84 -1.02
C PHE A 34 11.88 2.66 -1.93
N LEU A 35 11.83 1.47 -1.35
CA LEU A 35 11.93 0.20 -2.06
C LEU A 35 10.56 -0.43 -2.17
N LEU A 36 10.23 -0.93 -3.36
CA LEU A 36 9.10 -1.82 -3.60
C LEU A 36 9.62 -3.23 -3.85
N GLU A 37 9.20 -4.16 -3.02
CA GLU A 37 9.54 -5.59 -3.11
C GLU A 37 8.26 -6.36 -3.43
N ASP A 38 8.23 -7.13 -4.52
CA ASP A 38 7.06 -7.94 -4.93
C ASP A 38 7.23 -9.45 -4.73
N GLY A 39 8.38 -9.85 -4.17
CA GLY A 39 8.75 -11.23 -3.87
C GLY A 39 9.32 -12.02 -5.06
N ASN A 40 9.23 -11.50 -6.29
CA ASN A 40 9.64 -12.20 -7.50
C ASN A 40 10.82 -11.52 -8.21
N GLU A 41 10.95 -10.20 -8.07
CA GLU A 41 11.98 -9.41 -8.75
C GLU A 41 12.92 -8.69 -7.79
N LYS A 42 13.96 -8.08 -8.37
CA LYS A 42 14.86 -7.20 -7.62
C LYS A 42 14.04 -6.03 -7.07
N PRO A 43 14.26 -5.62 -5.81
CA PRO A 43 13.56 -4.47 -5.23
C PRO A 43 13.72 -3.24 -6.13
N LEU A 44 12.59 -2.58 -6.44
CA LEU A 44 12.58 -1.35 -7.23
C LEU A 44 12.77 -0.16 -6.28
N GLU A 45 13.83 0.63 -6.51
CA GLU A 45 14.09 1.86 -5.77
C GLU A 45 13.51 3.07 -6.51
N GLU A 46 12.62 3.80 -5.86
CA GLU A 46 11.92 4.96 -6.40
C GLU A 46 11.96 6.13 -5.42
N ALA A 47 11.59 7.32 -5.91
CA ALA A 47 11.49 8.52 -5.09
C ALA A 47 10.18 9.27 -5.34
N ILE A 48 9.55 9.76 -4.27
CA ILE A 48 8.34 10.56 -4.34
C ILE A 48 8.46 11.84 -3.52
N SER A 49 7.80 12.87 -4.04
CA SER A 49 7.67 14.18 -3.42
C SER A 49 6.46 14.21 -2.48
N LEU A 50 6.53 14.89 -1.33
CA LEU A 50 5.41 15.02 -0.40
C LEU A 50 4.16 15.60 -1.08
N ARG A 51 4.36 16.58 -1.98
CA ARG A 51 3.29 17.16 -2.79
C ARG A 51 2.60 16.10 -3.65
N THR A 52 3.38 15.25 -4.31
CA THR A 52 2.85 14.16 -5.15
C THR A 52 2.13 13.12 -4.29
N ALA A 53 2.69 12.76 -3.12
CA ALA A 53 2.07 11.81 -2.20
C ALA A 53 0.66 12.27 -1.76
N ARG A 54 0.50 13.57 -1.44
CA ARG A 54 -0.81 14.17 -1.11
C ARG A 54 -1.82 14.00 -2.24
N VAL A 55 -1.44 14.35 -3.47
CA VAL A 55 -2.31 14.24 -4.65
C VAL A 55 -2.72 12.77 -4.90
N ILE A 56 -1.80 11.82 -4.75
CA ILE A 56 -2.10 10.40 -4.97
C ILE A 56 -3.08 9.88 -3.93
N VAL A 57 -2.83 10.16 -2.65
CA VAL A 57 -3.65 9.70 -1.52
C VAL A 57 -5.08 10.29 -1.58
N GLU A 58 -5.25 11.52 -2.07
CA GLU A 58 -6.58 12.12 -2.25
C GLU A 58 -7.45 11.40 -3.29
N ASN A 59 -6.84 10.65 -4.22
CA ASN A 59 -7.52 10.09 -5.39
C ASN A 59 -7.58 8.56 -5.43
N LEU A 60 -6.86 7.86 -4.55
CA LEU A 60 -6.81 6.40 -4.53
C LEU A 60 -7.37 5.85 -3.23
N ALA A 61 -8.17 4.78 -3.33
CA ALA A 61 -8.68 4.06 -2.17
C ALA A 61 -7.58 3.24 -1.48
N ASP A 62 -7.69 3.11 -0.15
CA ASP A 62 -6.84 2.26 0.67
C ASP A 62 -6.79 0.84 0.11
N GLY A 63 -5.59 0.28 -0.08
CA GLY A 63 -5.49 -1.08 -0.59
C GLY A 63 -4.10 -1.68 -0.50
N ASN A 64 -3.14 -1.12 -1.24
CA ASN A 64 -1.82 -1.74 -1.39
C ASN A 64 -0.74 -1.14 -0.46
N ALA A 65 0.39 -1.85 -0.36
CA ALA A 65 1.57 -1.46 0.41
C ALA A 65 2.03 -0.02 0.14
N PHE A 66 2.06 0.38 -1.13
CA PHE A 66 2.50 1.71 -1.55
C PHE A 66 1.54 2.79 -1.06
N ILE A 67 0.23 2.60 -1.20
CA ILE A 67 -0.78 3.56 -0.71
C ILE A 67 -0.68 3.73 0.81
N LYS A 68 -0.55 2.63 1.57
CA LYS A 68 -0.35 2.71 3.04
C LYS A 68 0.91 3.51 3.41
N MET A 69 2.00 3.30 2.68
CA MET A 69 3.23 4.07 2.87
C MET A 69 3.00 5.56 2.60
N LEU A 70 2.29 5.91 1.51
CA LEU A 70 1.96 7.30 1.20
C LEU A 70 1.07 7.94 2.27
N HIS A 71 0.08 7.22 2.80
CA HIS A 71 -0.73 7.70 3.93
C HIS A 71 0.15 7.99 5.14
N ALA A 72 1.09 7.10 5.48
CA ALA A 72 1.99 7.32 6.60
C ALA A 72 2.86 8.58 6.42
N ILE A 73 3.37 8.82 5.20
CA ILE A 73 4.12 10.05 4.88
C ILE A 73 3.23 11.29 5.05
N VAL A 74 2.02 11.27 4.47
CA VAL A 74 1.11 12.42 4.46
C VAL A 74 0.57 12.76 5.84
N SER A 75 0.34 11.75 6.70
CA SER A 75 -0.19 11.92 8.05
C SER A 75 0.88 12.22 9.11
N SER A 76 2.17 12.15 8.78
CA SER A 76 3.25 12.45 9.72
C SER A 76 3.52 13.94 9.83
N ASP A 77 3.86 14.39 11.03
CA ASP A 77 4.39 15.74 11.24
C ASP A 77 5.77 15.87 10.56
N PRO A 78 6.12 17.02 9.95
CA PRO A 78 7.45 17.22 9.39
C PRO A 78 8.61 16.93 10.33
N ALA A 79 8.44 17.14 11.64
CA ALA A 79 9.46 16.81 12.65
C ALA A 79 9.71 15.29 12.79
N ASP A 80 8.77 14.46 12.33
CA ASP A 80 8.79 13.00 12.46
C ASP A 80 9.15 12.28 11.14
N TYR A 81 9.47 13.01 10.07
CA TYR A 81 9.76 12.39 8.76
C TYR A 81 10.95 11.44 8.80
N ASP A 82 12.00 11.75 9.54
CA ASP A 82 13.15 10.84 9.68
C ASP A 82 12.78 9.57 10.44
N ALA A 83 11.76 9.60 11.32
CA ALA A 83 11.26 8.41 12.00
C ALA A 83 10.49 7.46 11.07
N LEU A 84 10.21 7.86 9.82
CA LEU A 84 9.66 6.99 8.79
C LEU A 84 10.72 6.12 8.11
N ILE A 85 12.00 6.49 8.19
CA ILE A 85 13.08 5.72 7.57
C ILE A 85 13.16 4.33 8.21
N GLY A 86 13.18 3.29 7.37
CA GLY A 86 13.16 1.89 7.76
C GLY A 86 11.77 1.32 8.04
N LYS A 87 10.70 2.13 8.04
CA LYS A 87 9.33 1.60 8.17
C LYS A 87 8.94 0.84 6.90
N ALA A 88 8.48 -0.39 7.11
CA ALA A 88 7.99 -1.27 6.06
C ALA A 88 6.46 -1.42 6.13
N PHE A 89 5.82 -1.35 4.97
CA PHE A 89 4.38 -1.41 4.78
C PHE A 89 4.06 -2.63 3.93
N PRO A 90 3.56 -3.73 4.53
CA PRO A 90 3.17 -4.91 3.78
C PRO A 90 1.80 -4.72 3.11
N ASP A 91 1.62 -5.34 1.97
CA ASP A 91 0.32 -5.44 1.34
C ASP A 91 -0.57 -6.37 2.17
N HIS A 92 -1.83 -5.99 2.32
CA HIS A 92 -2.84 -6.92 2.80
C HIS A 92 -3.59 -7.42 1.58
N PHE A 93 -2.93 -8.22 0.74
CA PHE A 93 -3.67 -9.25 0.01
C PHE A 93 -4.19 -10.24 1.06
N ARG A 94 -5.21 -9.83 1.82
CA ARG A 94 -6.23 -10.78 2.23
C ARG A 94 -6.85 -11.20 0.92
N ASP A 95 -6.45 -12.38 0.44
CA ASP A 95 -7.39 -13.28 -0.22
C ASP A 95 -8.69 -13.17 0.59
N GLN A 96 -9.65 -12.35 0.16
CA GLN A 96 -11.00 -12.54 0.61
C GLN A 96 -11.41 -13.82 -0.10
N PRO A 97 -11.55 -14.96 0.59
CA PRO A 97 -12.26 -16.04 -0.05
C PRO A 97 -13.64 -15.47 -0.34
N ALA A 98 -14.00 -15.41 -1.61
CA ALA A 98 -15.36 -15.14 -2.07
C ALA A 98 -16.36 -16.26 -1.63
N ALA A 99 -16.05 -16.99 -0.55
CA ALA A 99 -16.73 -18.18 -0.09
C ALA A 99 -17.70 -17.94 1.08
N ASN A 100 -17.96 -16.67 1.47
CA ASN A 100 -18.90 -16.36 2.54
C ASN A 100 -19.90 -15.24 2.19
N ARG A 101 -20.27 -15.10 0.91
CA ARG A 101 -21.65 -14.68 0.64
C ARG A 101 -22.50 -15.92 0.86
N PRO A 102 -23.42 -15.95 1.84
CA PRO A 102 -24.54 -16.86 1.74
C PRO A 102 -25.16 -16.55 0.38
N MET A 103 -25.18 -17.53 -0.52
CA MET A 103 -26.13 -17.51 -1.62
C MET A 103 -27.47 -17.11 -1.01
N PRO A 104 -28.19 -16.09 -1.52
CA PRO A 104 -29.58 -15.93 -1.13
C PRO A 104 -30.24 -17.28 -1.43
N GLY A 105 -30.67 -17.95 -0.36
CA GLY A 105 -31.28 -19.26 -0.45
C GLY A 105 -32.38 -19.21 -1.50
N LYS A 106 -32.49 -20.27 -2.30
CA LYS A 106 -33.73 -20.54 -3.04
C LYS A 106 -34.82 -20.87 -2.02
N GLU A 107 -35.31 -19.84 -1.33
CA GLU A 107 -36.48 -19.88 -0.47
C GLU A 107 -37.19 -18.53 -0.59
N SER A 108 -37.53 -18.18 -1.82
CA SER A 108 -38.75 -17.42 -2.09
C SER A 108 -39.82 -18.41 -2.53
N GLU A 109 -40.19 -19.32 -1.63
CA GLU A 109 -41.56 -19.82 -1.63
C GLU A 109 -42.43 -18.61 -1.28
N GLY A 110 -42.95 -17.96 -2.32
CA GLY A 110 -44.04 -17.02 -2.14
C GLY A 110 -45.20 -17.75 -1.47
N PRO A 111 -45.90 -17.14 -0.51
CA PRO A 111 -47.09 -17.75 0.07
C PRO A 111 -48.12 -17.88 -1.05
N CYS A 112 -48.64 -19.08 -1.30
CA CYS A 112 -49.77 -19.30 -2.21
C CYS A 112 -50.99 -18.48 -1.76
N PRO A 113 -51.54 -17.60 -2.61
CA PRO A 113 -52.93 -17.17 -2.54
C PRO A 113 -53.76 -17.77 -3.69
#